data_AF-A0A258BTM2-F1
#
_entry.id   AF-A0A258BTM2-F1
#
_cell.length_a   1.000
_cell.length_b   1.000
_cell.length_c   1.000
_cell.angle_alpha   90.00
_cell.angle_beta   90.00
_cell.angle_gamma   90.00
#
_symmetry.space_group_name_H-M   'P 1'
#
loop_
_entity.id
_entity.type
_entity.pdbx_description
1 polymer ?
#
loop_
_entity_poly.entity_id
_entity_poly.type
_entity_poly.pdbx_seq_one_letter_code
_entity_poly.pdbx_strand_id
1 'polypeptide(L)'
;MTNTNSFEAFDVTWDTNGANTIAIANAGDSSEDAAAAAGSGSATLVYRAEEVALSNAAKVNEGDSYRIAVNGNNYDYIAGKGETMEDVARGLKTAVDGGAETGVSTKVALDGGQWKVLVDYDGSDTTAGATMTLSDAGQADGTASGGLFGLDNIDVSTKAGATAALQNVETLLTNTIGAASKFGSAQKQIESQGMFVQSLVDSLTTGIGAMVDADMEAASAKLQALQVQQQLGVQSLSIANQAPQSLLSLFR
;
A
#
# COMPACT_ATOMS: atom_id res chain seq x y z
N MET A 1 34.62 -31.47 16.86
CA MET A 1 34.89 -30.02 17.01
C MET A 1 33.61 -29.32 16.65
N THR A 2 32.89 -28.80 17.63
CA THR A 2 31.60 -28.13 17.45
C THR A 2 31.86 -26.71 16.95
N ASN A 3 31.28 -26.39 15.80
CA ASN A 3 31.34 -25.05 15.20
C ASN A 3 30.68 -24.05 16.16
N THR A 4 31.37 -22.95 16.48
CA THR A 4 30.97 -21.91 17.44
C THR A 4 30.40 -20.65 16.77
N ASN A 5 30.39 -20.58 15.44
CA ASN A 5 30.02 -19.37 14.71
C ASN A 5 28.52 -19.39 14.36
N SER A 6 27.78 -18.39 14.85
CA SER A 6 26.39 -18.14 14.49
C SER A 6 26.29 -17.64 13.04
N PHE A 7 25.44 -18.26 12.23
CA PHE A 7 25.02 -17.82 10.88
C PHE A 7 26.05 -17.90 9.71
N GLU A 8 27.01 -18.82 9.71
CA GLU A 8 27.73 -19.15 8.46
C GLU A 8 27.06 -20.29 7.69
N ALA A 9 26.97 -20.10 6.37
CA ALA A 9 26.20 -20.92 5.45
C ALA A 9 26.61 -22.40 5.49
N PHE A 10 25.62 -23.27 5.64
CA PHE A 10 25.73 -24.70 5.45
C PHE A 10 24.78 -25.09 4.32
N ASP A 11 25.30 -25.68 3.25
CA ASP A 11 24.47 -26.25 2.19
C ASP A 11 23.71 -27.46 2.75
N VAL A 12 22.39 -27.32 2.92
CA VAL A 12 21.49 -28.43 3.25
C VAL A 12 20.86 -28.95 1.96
N THR A 13 21.14 -30.21 1.65
CA THR A 13 20.43 -30.97 0.61
C THR A 13 19.07 -31.39 1.16
N TRP A 14 17.99 -31.12 0.43
CA TRP A 14 16.63 -31.52 0.81
C TRP A 14 16.24 -32.88 0.21
N ASP A 15 15.62 -33.74 1.01
CA ASP A 15 14.87 -34.90 0.54
C ASP A 15 13.44 -34.45 0.22
N THR A 16 12.99 -34.75 -0.99
CA THR A 16 11.66 -34.38 -1.50
C THR A 16 10.51 -35.19 -0.89
N ASN A 17 10.79 -36.11 0.04
CA ASN A 17 9.80 -36.95 0.71
C ASN A 17 9.65 -36.72 2.22
N GLY A 18 10.31 -35.71 2.80
CA GLY A 18 10.13 -35.30 4.19
C GLY A 18 9.48 -33.93 4.27
N ALA A 19 8.34 -33.82 4.93
CA ALA A 19 7.61 -32.56 5.11
C ALA A 19 8.40 -31.59 6.00
N ASN A 20 9.23 -30.73 5.39
CA ASN A 20 9.72 -29.50 6.01
C ASN A 20 8.68 -28.41 5.78
N THR A 21 7.81 -28.20 6.76
CA THR A 21 6.66 -27.31 6.62
C THR A 21 6.99 -25.88 7.02
N ILE A 22 6.74 -25.02 6.04
CA ILE A 22 6.75 -23.56 5.94
C ILE A 22 5.72 -22.96 6.92
N ALA A 23 5.99 -21.76 7.44
CA ALA A 23 4.94 -20.96 8.09
C ALA A 23 4.09 -20.26 7.02
N ILE A 24 2.80 -20.61 6.92
CA ILE A 24 1.80 -19.82 6.20
C ILE A 24 0.48 -19.91 6.96
N ALA A 25 -0.21 -18.78 7.06
CA ALA A 25 -1.63 -18.68 7.38
C ALA A 25 -2.49 -19.32 6.27
N ASN A 26 -3.48 -20.11 6.66
CA ASN A 26 -4.50 -20.67 5.78
C ASN A 26 -5.71 -19.73 5.72
N ALA A 27 -6.02 -19.20 4.55
CA ALA A 27 -7.30 -18.56 4.26
C ALA A 27 -8.25 -19.65 3.76
N GLY A 28 -9.42 -19.81 4.38
CA GLY A 28 -10.37 -20.90 4.08
C GLY A 28 -11.03 -20.89 2.69
N ASP A 29 -10.26 -20.89 1.60
CA ASP A 29 -10.71 -21.23 0.23
C ASP A 29 -9.69 -22.14 -0.47
N SER A 30 -10.04 -23.42 -0.56
CA SER A 30 -9.15 -24.55 -0.88
C SER A 30 -8.75 -24.74 -2.35
N SER A 31 -8.99 -23.77 -3.25
CA SER A 31 -8.82 -24.03 -4.70
C SER A 31 -7.52 -23.53 -5.35
N GLU A 32 -6.76 -22.63 -4.73
CA GLU A 32 -5.53 -22.07 -5.35
C GLU A 32 -4.35 -21.89 -4.37
N ASP A 33 -4.37 -22.54 -3.21
CA ASP A 33 -3.34 -22.36 -2.19
C ASP A 33 -2.16 -23.33 -2.30
N ALA A 34 -0.96 -22.78 -2.17
CA ALA A 34 0.28 -23.52 -2.03
C ALA A 34 0.24 -24.35 -0.74
N ALA A 35 0.34 -25.68 -0.88
CA ALA A 35 0.16 -26.65 0.19
C ALA A 35 1.07 -26.40 1.41
N ALA A 36 0.50 -25.85 2.48
CA ALA A 36 0.89 -26.23 3.84
C ALA A 36 0.26 -27.61 4.13
N ALA A 37 1.06 -28.54 4.63
CA ALA A 37 0.56 -29.85 5.05
C ALA A 37 -0.48 -29.66 6.16
N ALA A 38 -1.66 -30.25 6.01
CA ALA A 38 -2.65 -30.27 7.07
C ALA A 38 -2.07 -30.88 8.36
N GLY A 39 -1.98 -30.11 9.45
CA GLY A 39 -1.60 -30.59 10.79
C GLY A 39 -0.72 -29.63 11.60
N SER A 40 -0.83 -29.73 12.93
CA SER A 40 0.08 -29.07 13.88
C SER A 40 1.38 -29.86 14.03
N GLY A 41 2.54 -29.21 13.89
CA GLY A 41 3.86 -29.83 14.04
C GLY A 41 4.74 -29.06 15.02
N SER A 42 5.58 -29.78 15.77
CA SER A 42 6.60 -29.19 16.65
C SER A 42 7.96 -29.73 16.24
N ALA A 43 8.95 -28.84 16.16
CA ALA A 43 10.34 -29.19 16.07
C ALA A 43 11.05 -28.76 17.37
N THR A 44 11.95 -29.60 17.88
CA THR A 44 12.87 -29.17 18.93
C THR A 44 14.01 -28.41 18.27
N LEU A 45 14.39 -27.25 18.80
CA LEU A 45 15.55 -26.50 18.35
C LEU A 45 16.79 -27.25 18.84
N VAL A 46 17.23 -28.25 18.07
CA VAL A 46 18.29 -29.18 18.49
C VAL A 46 19.68 -28.58 18.24
N TYR A 47 19.85 -27.67 17.27
CA TYR A 47 21.11 -26.95 17.00
C TYR A 47 20.87 -25.56 16.36
N ARG A 48 21.94 -24.75 16.29
CA ARG A 48 21.91 -23.33 15.91
C ARG A 48 21.28 -23.06 14.53
N ALA A 49 20.39 -22.06 14.50
CA ALA A 49 19.54 -21.55 13.40
C ALA A 49 18.56 -22.56 12.77
N GLU A 50 17.32 -22.56 13.27
CA GLU A 50 16.16 -23.19 12.62
C GLU A 50 15.54 -22.23 11.60
N GLU A 51 15.17 -22.73 10.43
CA GLU A 51 14.63 -21.90 9.34
C GLU A 51 13.09 -21.96 9.28
N VAL A 52 12.45 -20.81 9.39
CA VAL A 52 11.03 -20.65 9.04
C VAL A 52 10.95 -20.05 7.65
N ALA A 53 10.78 -20.89 6.63
CA ALA A 53 10.54 -20.41 5.28
C ALA A 53 9.10 -19.88 5.15
N LEU A 54 8.93 -18.77 4.42
CA LEU A 54 7.64 -18.20 4.04
C LEU A 54 7.34 -18.55 2.58
N SER A 55 6.07 -18.61 2.18
CA SER A 55 5.71 -18.96 0.80
C SER A 55 6.30 -17.99 -0.23
N ASN A 56 6.84 -18.53 -1.33
CA ASN A 56 7.19 -17.72 -2.51
C ASN A 56 6.03 -17.59 -3.51
N ALA A 57 4.95 -18.37 -3.33
CA ALA A 57 3.80 -18.39 -4.23
C ALA A 57 2.57 -17.69 -3.65
N ALA A 58 2.41 -17.68 -2.32
CA ALA A 58 1.26 -17.06 -1.67
C ALA A 58 1.38 -15.53 -1.71
N LYS A 59 0.24 -14.87 -1.95
CA LYS A 59 0.12 -13.43 -1.79
C LYS A 59 -0.08 -13.10 -0.33
N VAL A 60 0.44 -11.95 0.09
CA VAL A 60 0.15 -11.36 1.40
C VAL A 60 -1.11 -10.51 1.25
N ASN A 61 -2.17 -10.84 1.99
CA ASN A 61 -3.36 -10.02 2.04
C ASN A 61 -3.41 -9.21 3.34
N GLU A 62 -4.14 -8.10 3.29
CA GLU A 62 -4.39 -7.28 4.47
C GLU A 62 -5.22 -8.09 5.48
N GLY A 63 -4.77 -8.09 6.75
CA GLY A 63 -5.44 -8.80 7.84
C GLY A 63 -5.01 -10.25 8.01
N ASP A 64 -4.15 -10.79 7.15
CA ASP A 64 -3.58 -12.13 7.30
C ASP A 64 -2.60 -12.15 8.49
N SER A 65 -2.80 -13.09 9.42
CA SER A 65 -1.93 -13.28 10.58
C SER A 65 -0.89 -14.38 10.35
N TYR A 66 0.37 -14.04 10.55
CA TYR A 66 1.50 -14.95 10.50
C TYR A 66 2.05 -15.15 11.91
N ARG A 67 2.42 -16.39 12.25
CA ARG A 67 2.87 -16.76 13.59
C ARG A 67 4.19 -17.51 13.57
N ILE A 68 5.09 -17.15 14.48
CA ILE A 68 6.20 -17.99 14.91
C ILE A 68 6.01 -18.27 16.39
N ALA A 69 6.10 -19.52 16.82
CA ALA A 69 6.10 -19.84 18.24
C ALA A 69 7.45 -20.38 18.70
N VAL A 70 7.97 -19.78 19.76
CA VAL A 70 9.28 -20.08 20.36
C VAL A 70 9.08 -20.29 21.85
N ASN A 71 9.66 -21.35 22.41
CA ASN A 71 9.55 -21.69 23.84
C ASN A 71 8.10 -21.84 24.34
N GLY A 72 7.17 -22.18 23.45
CA GLY A 72 5.74 -22.27 23.75
C GLY A 72 5.00 -20.92 23.78
N ASN A 73 5.68 -19.80 23.53
CA ASN A 73 5.09 -18.49 23.35
C ASN A 73 4.82 -18.23 21.86
N ASN A 74 3.66 -17.63 21.55
CA ASN A 74 3.27 -17.28 20.19
C ASN A 74 3.60 -15.83 19.88
N TYR A 75 4.27 -15.59 18.75
CA TYR A 75 4.57 -14.27 18.21
C TYR A 75 3.87 -14.08 16.89
N ASP A 76 2.92 -13.16 16.89
CA ASP A 76 2.05 -12.88 15.75
C ASP A 76 2.44 -11.57 15.06
N TYR A 77 2.38 -11.59 13.73
CA TYR A 77 2.42 -10.41 12.89
C TYR A 77 1.24 -10.42 11.93
N ILE A 78 0.46 -9.33 11.91
CA ILE A 78 -0.70 -9.20 11.03
C ILE A 78 -0.34 -8.25 9.89
N ALA A 79 -0.41 -8.76 8.67
CA ALA A 79 -0.02 -8.01 7.48
C ALA A 79 -0.97 -6.85 7.18
N GLY A 80 -0.38 -5.72 6.82
CA GLY A 80 -1.07 -4.51 6.37
C GLY A 80 -1.33 -4.48 4.87
N LYS A 81 -2.01 -3.43 4.43
CA LYS A 81 -2.34 -3.22 3.02
C LYS A 81 -1.10 -3.08 2.13
N GLY A 82 -0.97 -3.99 1.18
CA GLY A 82 0.08 -3.94 0.15
C GLY A 82 1.49 -4.28 0.67
N GLU A 83 1.56 -4.97 1.81
CA GLU A 83 2.81 -5.55 2.30
C GLU A 83 3.22 -6.78 1.49
N THR A 84 4.50 -7.11 1.57
CA THR A 84 5.14 -8.24 0.90
C THR A 84 5.58 -9.30 1.90
N MET A 85 5.96 -10.49 1.43
CA MET A 85 6.53 -11.52 2.31
C MET A 85 7.82 -11.06 3.00
N GLU A 86 8.53 -10.09 2.43
CA GLU A 86 9.67 -9.45 3.07
C GLU A 86 9.25 -8.66 4.31
N ASP A 87 8.17 -7.88 4.19
CA ASP A 87 7.61 -7.10 5.30
C ASP A 87 7.13 -8.01 6.42
N VAL A 88 6.44 -9.11 6.05
CA VAL A 88 5.99 -10.14 7.00
C VAL A 88 7.18 -10.80 7.69
N ALA A 89 8.24 -11.19 6.96
CA ALA A 89 9.43 -11.79 7.56
C ALA A 89 10.09 -10.85 8.59
N ARG A 90 10.21 -9.57 8.24
CA ARG A 90 10.72 -8.54 9.16
C ARG A 90 9.80 -8.32 10.35
N GLY A 91 8.50 -8.27 10.14
CA GLY A 91 7.50 -8.15 11.19
C GLY A 91 7.57 -9.30 12.19
N LEU A 92 7.66 -10.55 11.70
CA LEU A 92 7.82 -11.74 12.52
C LEU A 92 9.16 -11.75 13.28
N LYS A 93 10.26 -11.35 12.63
CA LYS A 93 11.55 -11.15 13.31
C LYS A 93 11.40 -10.18 14.48
N THR A 94 10.81 -9.02 14.24
CA THR A 94 10.58 -8.00 15.28
C THR A 94 9.63 -8.51 16.38
N ALA A 95 8.62 -9.31 16.03
CA ALA A 95 7.70 -9.92 16.99
C ALA A 95 8.44 -10.85 17.97
N VAL A 96 9.27 -11.75 17.44
CA VAL A 96 10.03 -12.71 18.25
C VAL A 96 11.09 -12.00 19.10
N ASP A 97 11.83 -11.05 18.51
CA ASP A 97 12.83 -10.28 19.26
C ASP A 97 12.22 -9.44 20.40
N GLY A 98 11.03 -8.86 20.16
CA GLY A 98 10.28 -8.10 21.17
C GLY A 98 9.77 -8.97 22.33
N GLY A 99 9.74 -10.29 22.15
CA GLY A 99 9.48 -11.27 23.21
C GLY A 99 10.60 -11.40 24.23
N ALA A 100 11.82 -10.96 23.90
CA ALA A 100 13.01 -11.03 24.74
C ALA A 100 13.30 -12.44 25.31
N GLU A 101 13.06 -13.47 24.50
CA GLU A 101 13.28 -14.86 24.87
C GLU A 101 14.77 -15.13 25.19
N THR A 102 15.03 -15.87 26.28
CA THR A 102 16.40 -16.12 26.74
C THR A 102 17.15 -17.00 25.75
N GLY A 103 18.32 -16.54 25.31
CA GLY A 103 19.18 -17.30 24.40
C GLY A 103 18.68 -17.38 22.96
N VAL A 104 17.61 -16.65 22.61
CA VAL A 104 17.06 -16.62 21.25
C VAL A 104 17.56 -15.39 20.50
N SER A 105 17.95 -15.58 19.24
CA SER A 105 18.22 -14.49 18.32
C SER A 105 17.61 -14.78 16.95
N THR A 106 17.17 -13.74 16.23
CA THR A 106 16.51 -13.92 14.94
C THR A 106 17.16 -13.13 13.81
N LYS A 107 17.01 -13.63 12.58
CA LYS A 107 17.48 -12.97 11.37
C LYS A 107 16.53 -13.23 10.21
N VAL A 108 16.36 -12.26 9.33
CA VAL A 108 15.68 -12.47 8.03
C VAL A 108 16.73 -12.79 6.97
N ALA A 109 16.45 -13.80 6.15
CA ALA A 109 17.26 -14.18 5.01
C ALA A 109 16.40 -14.35 3.75
N LEU A 110 17.01 -14.15 2.59
CA LEU A 110 16.42 -14.45 1.29
C LEU A 110 17.28 -15.53 0.63
N ASP A 111 16.66 -16.66 0.31
CA ASP A 111 17.33 -17.80 -0.32
C ASP A 111 16.45 -18.38 -1.42
N GLY A 112 17.00 -18.53 -2.63
CA GLY A 112 16.23 -19.00 -3.80
C GLY A 112 14.99 -18.15 -4.15
N GLY A 113 14.94 -16.88 -3.72
CA GLY A 113 13.77 -16.00 -3.88
C GLY A 113 12.69 -16.17 -2.80
N GLN A 114 12.93 -17.04 -1.81
CA GLN A 114 12.04 -17.30 -0.69
C GLN A 114 12.54 -16.58 0.57
N TRP A 115 11.67 -15.78 1.20
CA TRP A 115 11.99 -15.15 2.47
C TRP A 115 11.93 -16.16 3.61
N LYS A 116 12.89 -16.10 4.51
CA LYS A 116 13.04 -16.98 5.67
C LYS A 116 13.26 -16.16 6.93
N VAL A 117 12.64 -16.57 8.03
CA VAL A 117 12.98 -16.09 9.38
C VAL A 117 13.81 -17.19 10.05
N LEU A 118 15.07 -16.88 10.32
CA LEU A 118 15.99 -17.74 11.04
C LEU A 118 15.83 -17.48 12.53
N VAL A 119 15.60 -18.53 13.32
CA VAL A 119 15.52 -18.47 14.78
C VAL A 119 16.67 -19.30 15.34
N ASP A 120 17.64 -18.65 15.96
CA ASP A 120 18.79 -19.28 16.59
C ASP A 120 18.60 -19.35 18.10
N TYR A 121 18.92 -20.50 18.67
CA TYR A 121 18.92 -20.72 20.12
C TYR A 121 20.33 -21.12 20.58
N ASP A 122 20.88 -20.36 21.52
CA ASP A 122 22.27 -20.48 21.94
C ASP A 122 22.54 -21.56 23.00
N GLY A 123 21.48 -22.20 23.53
CA GLY A 123 21.57 -23.23 24.57
C GLY A 123 21.56 -22.72 26.01
N SER A 124 21.36 -21.41 26.24
CA SER A 124 21.43 -20.82 27.58
C SER A 124 20.18 -20.99 28.45
N ASP A 125 19.00 -21.22 27.86
CA ASP A 125 17.77 -21.52 28.59
C ASP A 125 17.65 -23.02 28.93
N THR A 126 18.26 -23.44 30.01
CA THR A 126 18.23 -24.85 30.44
C THR A 126 16.86 -25.35 30.96
N THR A 127 15.86 -24.47 31.11
CA THR A 127 14.55 -24.81 31.70
C THR A 127 13.49 -25.07 30.64
N ALA A 128 13.55 -24.36 29.51
CA ALA A 128 12.81 -24.68 28.31
C ALA A 128 13.77 -25.30 27.30
N GLY A 129 13.69 -26.61 27.05
CA GLY A 129 14.29 -27.16 25.84
C GLY A 129 13.69 -26.38 24.67
N ALA A 130 14.50 -25.55 24.01
CA ALA A 130 13.96 -24.57 23.09
C ALA A 130 13.15 -25.29 22.01
N THR A 131 11.86 -25.00 21.97
CA THR A 131 10.92 -25.66 21.08
C THR A 131 10.41 -24.61 20.12
N MET A 132 10.43 -24.97 18.84
CA MET A 132 9.73 -24.22 17.82
C MET A 132 8.45 -24.98 17.50
N THR A 133 7.32 -24.28 17.53
CA THR A 133 6.05 -24.85 17.08
C THR A 133 5.52 -23.99 15.96
N LEU A 134 5.00 -24.66 14.93
CA LEU A 134 4.29 -24.00 13.85
C LEU A 134 2.82 -24.37 14.03
N SER A 135 2.00 -23.37 14.35
CA SER A 135 0.56 -23.56 14.51
C SER A 135 -0.19 -22.84 13.40
N ASP A 136 -1.05 -23.57 12.70
CA ASP A 136 -2.05 -23.02 11.79
C ASP A 136 -3.22 -22.49 12.63
N ALA A 137 -3.04 -21.28 13.15
CA ALA A 137 -4.06 -20.53 13.86
C ALA A 137 -4.03 -19.05 13.45
N GLY A 138 -3.64 -18.81 12.19
CA GLY A 138 -3.73 -17.49 11.58
C GLY A 138 -5.20 -17.09 11.46
N GLN A 139 -5.53 -15.89 11.94
CA GLN A 139 -6.84 -15.30 11.76
C GLN A 139 -6.84 -14.47 10.47
N ALA A 140 -7.90 -14.58 9.68
CA ALA A 140 -8.23 -13.61 8.65
C ALA A 140 -8.89 -12.37 9.28
N ASP A 141 -8.88 -11.25 8.56
CA ASP A 141 -9.49 -9.98 8.96
C ASP A 141 -8.95 -9.39 10.28
N GLY A 142 -7.68 -9.70 10.61
CA GLY A 142 -6.98 -9.10 11.72
C GLY A 142 -6.77 -7.59 11.53
N THR A 143 -6.59 -6.85 12.63
CA THR A 143 -6.12 -5.46 12.55
C THR A 143 -4.61 -5.46 12.30
N ALA A 144 -4.17 -4.81 11.21
CA ALA A 144 -2.76 -4.76 10.83
C ALA A 144 -1.86 -4.29 11.98
N SER A 145 -0.73 -4.98 12.18
CA SER A 145 0.26 -4.66 13.21
C SER A 145 0.91 -3.29 13.01
N GLY A 146 0.95 -2.82 11.76
CA GLY A 146 1.50 -1.53 11.36
C GLY A 146 3.02 -1.55 11.12
N GLY A 147 3.51 -0.62 10.31
CA GLY A 147 4.92 -0.58 9.89
C GLY A 147 5.93 -0.24 11.00
N LEU A 148 5.46 0.17 12.19
CA LEU A 148 6.26 0.45 13.38
C LEU A 148 6.02 -0.56 14.52
N PHE A 149 5.46 -1.72 14.21
CA PHE A 149 5.22 -2.78 15.17
C PHE A 149 6.50 -3.14 15.96
N GLY A 150 6.36 -3.35 17.27
CA GLY A 150 7.45 -3.72 18.18
C GLY A 150 8.41 -2.60 18.57
N LEU A 151 8.15 -1.34 18.18
CA LEU A 151 8.94 -0.19 18.62
C LEU A 151 8.94 -0.01 20.15
N ASP A 152 7.81 -0.32 20.80
CA ASP A 152 7.62 -0.26 22.24
C ASP A 152 8.31 -1.41 23.01
N ASN A 153 8.67 -2.48 22.32
CA ASN A 153 9.34 -3.66 22.86
C ASN A 153 10.87 -3.64 22.68
N ILE A 154 11.46 -2.53 22.23
CA ILE A 154 12.90 -2.42 22.05
C ILE A 154 13.60 -2.41 23.42
N ASP A 155 14.37 -3.47 23.71
CA ASP A 155 15.21 -3.58 24.90
C ASP A 155 16.70 -3.62 24.56
N VAL A 156 17.47 -2.78 25.26
CA VAL A 156 18.93 -2.65 25.15
C VAL A 156 19.66 -3.02 26.44
N SER A 157 18.95 -3.60 27.42
CA SER A 157 19.50 -3.98 28.73
C SER A 157 20.58 -5.06 28.65
N THR A 158 20.57 -5.87 27.58
CA THR A 158 21.54 -6.93 27.31
C THR A 158 22.30 -6.68 26.00
N LYS A 159 23.49 -7.28 25.84
CA LYS A 159 24.27 -7.17 24.60
C LYS A 159 23.53 -7.78 23.39
N ALA A 160 22.84 -8.91 23.60
CA ALA A 160 22.03 -9.54 22.56
C ALA A 160 20.83 -8.66 22.19
N GLY A 161 20.10 -8.16 23.19
CA GLY A 161 18.99 -7.22 23.01
C GLY A 161 19.43 -5.95 22.26
N ALA A 162 20.56 -5.34 22.63
CA ALA A 162 21.09 -4.17 21.93
C ALA A 162 21.43 -4.43 20.46
N THR A 163 21.86 -5.64 20.11
CA THR A 163 22.16 -6.02 18.72
C THR A 163 20.86 -6.21 17.92
N ALA A 164 19.87 -6.89 18.50
CA ALA A 164 18.54 -7.06 17.90
C ALA A 164 17.82 -5.71 17.75
N ALA A 165 17.89 -4.86 18.78
CA ALA A 165 17.36 -3.51 18.79
C ALA A 165 17.89 -2.67 17.63
N LEU A 166 19.20 -2.72 17.36
CA LEU A 166 19.79 -2.00 16.23
C LEU A 166 19.17 -2.44 14.89
N GLN A 167 19.10 -3.75 14.64
CA GLN A 167 18.51 -4.29 13.41
C GLN A 167 17.01 -3.99 13.28
N ASN A 168 16.28 -4.04 14.39
CA ASN A 168 14.86 -3.70 14.42
C ASN A 168 14.66 -2.21 14.13
N VAL A 169 15.46 -1.33 14.73
CA VAL A 169 15.42 0.12 14.44
C VAL A 169 15.77 0.41 12.97
N GLU A 170 16.75 -0.26 12.38
CA GLU A 170 17.08 -0.12 10.95
C GLU A 170 15.90 -0.52 10.05
N THR A 171 15.20 -1.59 10.41
CA THR A 171 13.96 -2.02 9.75
C THR A 171 12.87 -0.97 9.85
N LEU A 172 12.59 -0.49 11.07
CA LEU A 172 11.56 0.52 11.32
C LEU A 172 11.88 1.85 10.62
N LEU A 173 13.16 2.21 10.53
CA LEU A 173 13.62 3.37 9.79
C LEU A 173 13.37 3.20 8.28
N THR A 174 13.69 2.03 7.73
CA THR A 174 13.42 1.72 6.32
C THR A 174 11.93 1.83 5.99
N ASN A 175 11.07 1.29 6.87
CA ASN A 175 9.62 1.40 6.74
C ASN A 175 9.15 2.86 6.77
N THR A 176 9.69 3.66 7.69
CA THR A 176 9.36 5.09 7.82
C THR A 176 9.78 5.90 6.60
N ILE A 177 10.99 5.66 6.08
CA ILE A 177 11.49 6.29 4.85
C ILE A 177 10.62 5.92 3.65
N GLY A 178 10.22 4.64 3.55
CA GLY A 178 9.30 4.16 2.51
C GLY A 178 7.95 4.87 2.58
N ALA A 179 7.37 5.02 3.78
CA ALA A 179 6.14 5.74 3.99
C ALA A 179 6.26 7.24 3.63
N ALA A 180 7.35 7.90 4.05
CA ALA A 180 7.62 9.29 3.72
C ALA A 180 7.75 9.51 2.19
N SER A 181 8.40 8.58 1.49
CA SER A 181 8.53 8.61 0.02
C SER A 181 7.17 8.47 -0.69
N LYS A 182 6.31 7.57 -0.19
CA LYS A 182 4.92 7.42 -0.68
C LYS A 182 4.12 8.71 -0.48
N PHE A 183 4.21 9.34 0.70
CA PHE A 183 3.54 10.62 0.95
C PHE A 183 4.08 11.75 0.06
N GLY A 184 5.40 11.85 -0.12
CA GLY A 184 5.98 12.85 -1.02
C GLY A 184 5.54 12.67 -2.48
N SER A 185 5.38 11.43 -2.93
CA SER A 185 4.85 11.12 -4.28
C SER A 185 3.37 11.50 -4.41
N ALA A 186 2.56 11.15 -3.40
CA ALA A 186 1.14 11.52 -3.35
C ALA A 186 0.95 13.04 -3.33
N GLN A 187 1.78 13.77 -2.57
CA GLN A 187 1.77 15.23 -2.54
C GLN A 187 2.00 15.83 -3.94
N LYS A 188 3.03 15.37 -4.66
CA LYS A 188 3.31 15.82 -6.03
C LYS A 188 2.17 15.52 -7.01
N GLN A 189 1.52 14.37 -6.84
CA GLN A 189 0.35 14.02 -7.63
C GLN A 189 -0.81 14.97 -7.38
N ILE A 190 -1.10 15.28 -6.10
CA ILE A 190 -2.14 16.24 -5.72
C ILE A 190 -1.82 17.63 -6.26
N GLU A 191 -0.58 18.09 -6.14
CA GLU A 191 -0.13 19.38 -6.68
C GLU A 191 -0.33 19.45 -8.19
N SER A 192 0.07 18.41 -8.93
CA SER A 192 -0.12 18.32 -10.37
C SER A 192 -1.60 18.32 -10.77
N GLN A 193 -2.44 17.60 -10.02
CA GLN A 193 -3.88 17.61 -10.21
C GLN A 193 -4.47 19.00 -9.94
N GLY A 194 -4.00 19.69 -8.91
CA GLY A 194 -4.40 21.07 -8.62
C GLY A 194 -4.07 22.03 -9.77
N MET A 195 -2.85 21.97 -10.32
CA MET A 195 -2.45 22.77 -11.47
C MET A 195 -3.27 22.47 -12.73
N PHE A 196 -3.57 21.18 -12.97
CA PHE A 196 -4.43 20.78 -14.08
C PHE A 196 -5.85 21.33 -13.93
N VAL A 197 -6.45 21.22 -12.74
CA VAL A 197 -7.78 21.75 -12.46
C VAL A 197 -7.80 23.27 -12.61
N GLN A 198 -6.78 23.98 -12.13
CA GLN A 198 -6.69 25.44 -12.31
C GLN A 198 -6.64 25.80 -13.80
N SER A 199 -5.79 25.13 -14.58
CA SER A 199 -5.67 25.35 -16.02
C SER A 199 -6.98 25.06 -16.76
N LEU A 200 -7.72 24.04 -16.32
CA LEU A 200 -9.04 23.70 -16.84
C LEU A 200 -10.06 24.80 -16.53
N VAL A 201 -10.09 25.30 -15.29
CA VAL A 201 -10.98 26.41 -14.90
C VAL A 201 -10.67 27.67 -15.68
N ASP A 202 -9.39 28.01 -15.88
CA ASP A 202 -8.98 29.19 -16.66
C ASP A 202 -9.41 29.07 -18.13
N SER A 203 -9.25 27.86 -18.72
CA SER A 203 -9.66 27.56 -20.09
C SER A 203 -11.18 27.61 -20.25
N LEU A 204 -11.93 27.06 -19.29
CA LEU A 204 -13.39 27.11 -19.27
C LEU A 204 -13.90 28.55 -19.09
N THR A 205 -13.27 29.33 -18.22
CA THR A 205 -13.62 30.75 -18.01
C THR A 205 -13.42 31.55 -19.29
N THR A 206 -12.29 31.34 -19.97
CA THR A 206 -11.99 31.99 -21.27
C THR A 206 -12.98 31.53 -22.35
N GLY A 207 -13.27 30.23 -22.43
CA GLY A 207 -14.21 29.67 -23.39
C GLY A 207 -15.64 30.17 -23.18
N ILE A 208 -16.11 30.25 -21.93
CA ILE A 208 -17.42 30.81 -21.59
C ILE A 208 -17.46 32.30 -21.90
N GLY A 209 -16.41 33.06 -21.54
CA GLY A 209 -16.30 34.48 -21.87
C GLY A 209 -16.43 34.75 -23.38
N ALA A 210 -15.75 33.95 -24.21
CA ALA A 210 -15.84 34.05 -25.66
C ALA A 210 -17.25 33.73 -26.20
N MET A 211 -17.97 32.76 -25.61
CA MET A 211 -19.36 32.49 -25.99
C MET A 211 -20.29 33.63 -25.58
N VAL A 212 -20.11 34.21 -24.40
CA VAL A 212 -20.91 35.35 -23.92
C VAL A 212 -20.67 36.59 -24.80
N ASP A 213 -19.42 36.87 -25.16
CA ASP A 213 -19.09 37.98 -26.07
C ASP A 213 -19.72 37.78 -27.45
N ALA A 214 -19.66 36.56 -28.01
CA ALA A 214 -20.29 36.22 -29.27
C ALA A 214 -21.83 36.38 -29.23
N ASP A 215 -22.47 35.99 -28.13
CA ASP A 215 -23.91 36.15 -27.94
C ASP A 215 -24.31 37.63 -27.87
N MET A 216 -23.49 38.50 -27.26
CA MET A 216 -23.74 39.95 -27.25
C MET A 216 -23.61 40.59 -28.64
N GLU A 217 -22.63 40.17 -29.44
CA GLU A 217 -22.48 40.63 -30.83
C GLU A 217 -23.69 40.23 -31.68
N ALA A 218 -24.15 38.98 -31.58
CA ALA A 218 -25.35 38.52 -32.28
C ALA A 218 -26.61 39.28 -31.86
N ALA A 219 -26.77 39.54 -30.56
CA ALA A 219 -27.87 40.34 -30.04
C ALA A 219 -27.82 41.80 -30.53
N SER A 220 -26.63 42.40 -30.61
CA SER A 220 -26.42 43.76 -31.11
C SER A 220 -26.72 43.88 -32.61
N ALA A 221 -26.27 42.91 -33.42
CA ALA A 221 -26.60 42.83 -34.84
C ALA A 221 -28.12 42.69 -35.05
N LYS A 222 -28.79 41.88 -34.21
CA LYS A 222 -30.26 41.74 -34.25
C LYS A 222 -30.98 43.03 -33.88
N LEU A 223 -30.51 43.77 -32.88
CA LEU A 223 -31.07 45.07 -32.52
C LEU A 223 -30.90 46.10 -33.65
N GLN A 224 -29.73 46.16 -34.26
CA GLN A 224 -29.48 47.04 -35.42
C GLN A 224 -30.40 46.69 -36.59
N ALA A 225 -30.53 45.40 -36.92
CA ALA A 225 -31.46 44.95 -37.96
C ALA A 225 -32.91 45.36 -37.64
N LEU A 226 -33.34 45.25 -36.38
CA LEU A 226 -34.67 45.66 -35.93
C LEU A 226 -34.87 47.18 -36.06
N GLN A 227 -33.87 47.97 -35.70
CA GLN A 227 -33.90 49.44 -35.84
C GLN A 227 -33.98 49.87 -37.31
N VAL A 228 -33.20 49.23 -38.20
CA VAL A 228 -33.29 49.48 -39.65
C VAL A 228 -34.67 49.08 -40.19
N GLN A 229 -35.21 47.93 -39.77
CA GLN A 229 -36.58 47.54 -40.13
C GLN A 229 -37.62 48.56 -39.67
N GLN A 230 -37.49 49.12 -38.46
CA GLN A 230 -38.39 50.16 -37.96
C GLN A 230 -38.27 51.46 -38.76
N GLN A 231 -37.04 51.90 -39.08
CA GLN A 231 -36.82 53.10 -39.90
C GLN A 231 -37.39 52.93 -41.31
N LEU A 232 -37.18 51.77 -41.93
CA LEU A 232 -37.78 51.41 -43.21
C LEU A 232 -39.30 51.31 -43.10
N GLY A 233 -39.82 50.80 -41.99
CA GLY A 233 -41.24 50.75 -41.69
C GLY A 233 -41.87 52.15 -41.63
N VAL A 234 -41.27 53.07 -40.89
CA VAL A 234 -41.73 54.47 -40.80
C VAL A 234 -41.63 55.18 -42.15
N GLN A 235 -40.53 55.01 -42.89
CA GLN A 235 -40.35 55.62 -44.20
C GLN A 235 -41.31 55.03 -45.23
N SER A 236 -41.56 53.73 -45.18
CA SER A 236 -42.57 53.07 -46.01
C SER A 236 -43.98 53.57 -45.67
N LEU A 237 -44.28 53.82 -44.38
CA LEU A 237 -45.55 54.40 -43.94
C LEU A 237 -45.70 55.88 -44.36
N SER A 238 -44.61 56.66 -44.34
CA SER A 238 -44.65 58.07 -44.78
C SER A 238 -44.81 58.18 -46.30
N ILE A 239 -44.15 57.32 -47.08
CA ILE A 239 -44.34 57.21 -48.54
C ILE A 239 -45.76 56.73 -48.85
N ALA A 240 -46.29 55.75 -48.11
CA ALA A 240 -47.66 55.27 -48.28
C ALA A 240 -48.71 56.35 -47.97
N ASN A 241 -48.43 57.28 -47.05
CA ASN A 241 -49.31 58.42 -46.77
C ASN A 241 -49.11 59.61 -47.74
N GLN A 242 -47.94 59.74 -48.36
CA GLN A 242 -47.66 60.79 -49.36
C GLN A 242 -48.12 60.40 -50.78
N ALA A 243 -48.08 59.11 -51.14
CA ALA A 243 -48.50 58.62 -52.46
C ALA A 243 -49.95 58.94 -52.87
N PRO A 244 -50.96 58.96 -51.96
CA PRO A 244 -52.31 59.41 -52.29
C PRO A 244 -52.40 60.91 -52.60
N GLN A 245 -51.53 61.74 -52.00
CA GLN A 245 -51.55 63.20 -52.23
C GLN A 245 -50.90 63.59 -53.56
N SER A 246 -49.88 62.88 -54.02
CA SER A 246 -49.29 63.09 -55.35
C SER A 246 -50.23 62.65 -56.48
N LEU A 247 -51.07 61.64 -56.24
CA LEU A 247 -52.15 61.27 -57.17
C LEU A 247 -53.19 62.39 -57.30
N LEU A 248 -53.56 63.08 -56.21
CA LEU A 248 -54.52 64.20 -56.26
C LEU A 248 -53.99 65.45 -56.97
N SER A 249 -52.67 65.69 -57.03
CA SER A 249 -52.11 66.83 -57.78
C SER A 249 -52.10 66.63 -59.31
N LEU A 250 -52.23 65.38 -59.79
CA LEU A 250 -52.33 65.04 -61.22
C LEU A 250 -53.76 65.19 -61.76
N PHE A 251 -54.75 65.34 -60.89
CA PHE A 251 -56.16 65.57 -61.26
C PHE A 251 -56.58 67.03 -61.08
N ARG A 252 -55.63 67.96 -61.01
CA ARG A 252 -55.83 69.42 -61.07
C ARG A 252 -55.19 69.97 -62.35
#